data_AF-A0A7C3B0C4-F1
#
_entry.id   AF-A0A7C3B0C4-F1
#
_cell.length_a   1.000
_cell.length_b   1.000
_cell.length_c   1.000
_cell.angle_alpha   90.00
_cell.angle_beta   90.00
_cell.angle_gamma   90.00
#
_symmetry.space_group_name_H-M   'P 1'
#
loop_
_entity.id
_entity.type
_entity.pdbx_description
1 polymer ?
#
loop_
_entity_poly.entity_id
_entity_poly.type
_entity_poly.pdbx_seq_one_letter_code
_entity_poly.pdbx_strand_id
1 'polypeptide(L)'
;MAEKKTIVKEAGGRKIVVADSAAAMDESTKGDVFVDGSHCGINVGEMTIHSGVGAMVGNDAGMGKNDAGIAALKMCDEKGIPAAAVAAMSAKIGNGMSTYEQGKVSVANEAAQKLGVSAGMSAKEAADKLLEGLIKGGK
;
A
#
# COMPACT_ATOMS: atom_id res chain seq x y z
N MET A 1 -16.62 -3.86 -15.34
CA MET A 1 -17.28 -3.27 -14.16
C MET A 1 -16.21 -2.56 -13.37
N ALA A 2 -16.45 -1.34 -12.88
CA ALA A 2 -15.45 -0.64 -12.05
C ALA A 2 -15.31 -1.38 -10.72
N GLU A 3 -14.07 -1.65 -10.29
CA GLU A 3 -13.82 -2.26 -8.99
C GLU A 3 -14.22 -1.31 -7.86
N LYS A 4 -14.78 -1.86 -6.78
CA LYS A 4 -15.29 -1.07 -5.66
C LYS A 4 -14.12 -0.51 -4.84
N LYS A 5 -14.10 0.82 -4.71
CA LYS A 5 -13.18 1.55 -3.82
C LYS A 5 -13.92 2.04 -2.58
N THR A 6 -13.27 1.95 -1.43
CA THR A 6 -13.80 2.45 -0.15
C THR A 6 -12.81 3.46 0.43
N ILE A 7 -13.27 4.68 0.67
CA ILE A 7 -12.46 5.69 1.35
C ILE A 7 -12.66 5.53 2.86
N VAL A 8 -11.57 5.25 3.59
CA VAL A 8 -11.62 5.02 5.04
C VAL A 8 -11.13 6.21 5.85
N LYS A 9 -10.40 7.14 5.22
CA LYS A 9 -9.93 8.38 5.82
C LYS A 9 -9.62 9.43 4.75
N GLU A 10 -9.86 10.70 5.06
CA GLU A 10 -9.46 11.85 4.24
C GLU A 10 -8.78 12.90 5.13
N ALA A 11 -7.64 13.43 4.70
CA ALA A 11 -6.93 14.51 5.38
C ALA A 11 -5.99 15.26 4.42
N GLY A 12 -5.87 16.58 4.58
CA GLY A 12 -4.88 17.38 3.84
C GLY A 12 -4.97 17.29 2.31
N GLY A 13 -6.17 17.07 1.77
CA GLY A 13 -6.39 16.89 0.32
C GLY A 13 -6.01 15.50 -0.23
N ARG A 14 -5.69 14.55 0.65
CA ARG A 14 -5.38 13.16 0.32
C ARG A 14 -6.29 12.19 1.07
N LYS A 15 -6.33 10.94 0.61
CA LYS A 15 -7.22 9.90 1.11
C LYS A 15 -6.45 8.62 1.42
N ILE A 16 -7.04 7.77 2.26
CA ILE A 16 -6.72 6.34 2.34
C ILE A 16 -7.84 5.62 1.61
N VAL A 17 -7.50 5.00 0.48
CA VAL A 17 -8.42 4.29 -0.40
C VAL A 17 -8.14 2.80 -0.28
N VAL A 18 -9.19 2.02 -0.05
CA VAL A 18 -9.13 0.56 0.09
C VAL A 18 -9.85 -0.10 -1.08
N ALA A 19 -9.23 -1.10 -1.70
CA ALA A 19 -9.84 -1.92 -2.74
C ALA A 19 -9.34 -3.37 -2.69
N ASP A 20 -10.08 -4.31 -3.26
CA ASP A 20 -9.70 -5.73 -3.23
C ASP A 20 -8.54 -6.06 -4.18
N SER A 21 -8.22 -5.16 -5.12
CA SER A 21 -7.26 -5.36 -6.20
C SER A 21 -6.54 -4.05 -6.54
N ALA A 22 -5.25 -4.15 -6.86
CA ALA A 22 -4.45 -3.03 -7.36
C ALA A 22 -4.94 -2.49 -8.72
N ALA A 23 -5.70 -3.27 -9.49
CA ALA A 23 -6.27 -2.80 -10.75
C ALA A 23 -7.36 -1.72 -10.58
N ALA A 24 -7.80 -1.48 -9.34
CA ALA A 24 -8.68 -0.37 -8.99
C ALA A 24 -7.95 0.98 -8.86
N MET A 25 -6.62 1.00 -8.92
CA MET A 25 -5.82 2.24 -8.98
C MET A 25 -6.07 2.95 -10.32
N ASP A 26 -6.40 4.23 -10.26
CA ASP A 26 -6.61 5.08 -11.43
C ASP A 26 -6.34 6.55 -11.07
N GLU A 27 -6.63 7.48 -11.98
CA GLU A 27 -6.43 8.92 -11.74
C GLU A 27 -7.18 9.46 -10.51
N SER A 28 -8.26 8.79 -10.06
CA SER A 28 -9.02 9.23 -8.87
C SER A 28 -8.30 8.97 -7.54
N THR A 29 -7.26 8.15 -7.56
CA THR A 29 -6.43 7.77 -6.40
C THR A 29 -5.00 8.31 -6.48
N LYS A 30 -4.73 9.17 -7.46
CA LYS A 30 -3.42 9.78 -7.65
C LYS A 30 -3.02 10.59 -6.42
N GLY A 31 -1.81 10.34 -5.91
CA GLY A 31 -1.28 10.98 -4.72
C GLY A 31 -1.84 10.47 -3.39
N ASP A 32 -2.80 9.54 -3.40
CA ASP A 32 -3.41 8.99 -2.18
C ASP A 32 -2.62 7.79 -1.63
N VAL A 33 -2.96 7.36 -0.41
CA VAL A 33 -2.52 6.07 0.12
C VAL A 33 -3.50 5.01 -0.38
N PHE A 34 -2.97 4.00 -1.07
CA PHE A 34 -3.78 2.89 -1.58
C PHE A 34 -3.52 1.63 -0.77
N VAL A 35 -4.57 1.02 -0.24
CA VAL A 35 -4.50 -0.25 0.50
C VAL A 35 -5.22 -1.31 -0.32
N ASP A 36 -4.49 -2.30 -0.79
CA ASP A 36 -5.03 -3.32 -1.67
C ASP A 36 -5.06 -4.72 -1.05
N GLY A 37 -6.02 -5.52 -1.49
CA GLY A 37 -6.14 -6.93 -1.11
C GLY A 37 -5.16 -7.85 -1.82
N SER A 38 -4.37 -7.35 -2.78
CA SER A 38 -3.52 -8.17 -3.64
C SER A 38 -2.10 -8.32 -3.10
N HIS A 39 -1.29 -9.10 -3.81
CA HIS A 39 0.11 -9.32 -3.46
C HIS A 39 0.98 -8.22 -4.03
N CYS A 40 2.09 -7.89 -3.38
CA CYS A 40 3.01 -6.82 -3.81
C CYS A 40 4.00 -7.27 -4.90
N GLY A 41 3.51 -7.94 -5.95
CA GLY A 41 4.32 -8.45 -7.07
C GLY A 41 4.71 -7.37 -8.09
N ILE A 42 5.51 -7.75 -9.10
CA ILE A 42 6.02 -6.84 -10.15
C ILE A 42 4.87 -6.08 -10.84
N ASN A 43 3.81 -6.78 -11.23
CA ASN A 43 2.64 -6.19 -11.88
C ASN A 43 1.99 -5.10 -11.01
N VAL A 44 1.89 -5.31 -9.69
CA VAL A 44 1.36 -4.31 -8.76
C VAL A 44 2.31 -3.12 -8.61
N GLY A 45 3.63 -3.36 -8.63
CA GLY A 45 4.63 -2.30 -8.70
C GLY A 45 4.46 -1.42 -9.93
N GLU A 46 4.29 -2.02 -11.11
CA GLU A 46 4.02 -1.27 -12.35
C GLU A 46 2.72 -0.46 -12.27
N MET A 47 1.62 -1.05 -11.76
CA MET A 47 0.35 -0.34 -11.57
C MET A 47 0.48 0.83 -10.60
N THR A 48 1.20 0.63 -9.49
CA THR A 48 1.45 1.67 -8.47
C THR A 48 2.19 2.85 -9.07
N ILE A 49 3.26 2.58 -9.84
CA ILE A 49 4.07 3.61 -10.48
C ILE A 49 3.26 4.35 -11.56
N HIS A 50 2.52 3.63 -12.40
CA HIS A 50 1.76 4.24 -13.50
C HIS A 50 0.53 5.04 -13.03
N SER A 51 -0.18 4.57 -12.01
CA SER A 51 -1.35 5.27 -11.44
C SER A 51 -0.97 6.54 -10.67
N GLY A 52 0.29 6.64 -10.24
CA GLY A 52 0.78 7.79 -9.48
C GLY A 52 0.17 7.91 -8.09
N VAL A 53 -0.25 6.79 -7.48
CA VAL A 53 -0.60 6.77 -6.04
C VAL A 53 0.58 7.26 -5.21
N GLY A 54 0.28 7.90 -4.08
CA GLY A 54 1.31 8.49 -3.22
C GLY A 54 2.03 7.44 -2.37
N ALA A 55 1.34 6.39 -1.95
CA ALA A 55 1.91 5.25 -1.23
C ALA A 55 1.02 4.01 -1.39
N MET A 56 1.57 2.81 -1.13
CA MET A 56 0.79 1.57 -1.17
C MET A 56 0.99 0.67 0.06
N VAL A 57 -0.06 -0.07 0.43
CA VAL A 57 -0.02 -1.18 1.39
C VAL A 57 -0.74 -2.38 0.79
N GLY A 58 -0.02 -3.47 0.55
CA GLY A 58 -0.59 -4.71 0.03
C GLY A 58 -0.26 -5.91 0.91
N ASN A 59 -0.30 -7.12 0.36
CA ASN A 59 0.01 -8.36 1.05
C ASN A 59 1.35 -8.97 0.57
N ASP A 60 2.14 -9.54 1.48
CA ASP A 60 3.41 -10.16 1.10
C ASP A 60 3.28 -11.50 0.39
N ALA A 61 2.09 -12.13 0.43
CA ALA A 61 1.82 -13.45 -0.13
C ALA A 61 2.84 -14.53 0.31
N GLY A 62 3.36 -14.42 1.53
CA GLY A 62 4.40 -15.30 2.05
C GLY A 62 5.77 -15.05 1.41
N MET A 63 6.02 -13.83 0.94
CA MET A 63 7.20 -13.33 0.21
C MET A 63 7.42 -13.95 -1.17
N GLY A 64 7.05 -15.21 -1.38
CA GLY A 64 7.30 -15.94 -2.61
C GLY A 64 8.79 -16.27 -2.82
N LYS A 65 9.09 -17.03 -3.88
CA LYS A 65 10.49 -17.37 -4.23
C LYS A 65 11.22 -16.10 -4.67
N ASN A 66 12.41 -15.86 -4.13
CA ASN A 66 13.22 -14.68 -4.43
C ASN A 66 12.45 -13.35 -4.24
N ASP A 67 11.63 -13.28 -3.18
CA ASP A 67 10.85 -12.10 -2.82
C ASP A 67 9.84 -11.65 -3.89
N ALA A 68 9.40 -12.57 -4.77
CA ALA A 68 8.48 -12.28 -5.87
C ALA A 68 7.13 -11.68 -5.41
N GLY A 69 6.67 -12.01 -4.21
CA GLY A 69 5.45 -11.50 -3.60
C GLY A 69 5.57 -10.07 -3.05
N ILE A 70 6.79 -9.53 -2.94
CA ILE A 70 7.06 -8.16 -2.46
C ILE A 70 7.95 -7.34 -3.42
N ALA A 71 8.15 -7.82 -4.65
CA ALA A 71 8.98 -7.14 -5.65
C ALA A 71 8.56 -5.67 -5.90
N ALA A 72 7.28 -5.33 -5.75
CA ALA A 72 6.77 -3.97 -5.85
C ALA A 72 7.44 -3.00 -4.87
N LEU A 73 7.79 -3.45 -3.66
CA LEU A 73 8.35 -2.57 -2.63
C LEU A 73 9.68 -1.97 -3.09
N LYS A 74 10.55 -2.80 -3.69
CA LYS A 74 11.82 -2.35 -4.26
C LYS A 74 11.60 -1.39 -5.43
N MET A 75 10.69 -1.74 -6.35
CA MET A 75 10.36 -0.90 -7.51
C MET A 75 9.82 0.47 -7.09
N CYS A 76 8.96 0.50 -6.05
CA CYS A 76 8.43 1.73 -5.49
C CYS A 76 9.52 2.56 -4.83
N ASP A 77 10.45 1.92 -4.10
CA ASP A 77 11.55 2.60 -3.41
C ASP A 77 12.49 3.31 -4.39
N GLU A 78 12.79 2.67 -5.53
CA GLU A 78 13.56 3.26 -6.64
C GLU A 78 12.89 4.51 -7.23
N LYS A 79 11.58 4.69 -7.02
CA LYS A 79 10.80 5.89 -7.40
C LYS A 79 10.51 6.82 -6.23
N GLY A 80 10.98 6.50 -5.03
CA GLY A 80 10.68 7.26 -3.81
C GLY A 80 9.24 7.14 -3.34
N ILE A 81 8.50 6.12 -3.79
CA ILE A 81 7.12 5.84 -3.39
C ILE A 81 7.16 4.95 -2.13
N PRO A 82 6.64 5.43 -0.99
CA PRO A 82 6.50 4.60 0.21
C PRO A 82 5.61 3.39 -0.03
N ALA A 83 6.09 2.19 0.30
CA ALA A 83 5.35 0.96 0.15
C ALA A 83 5.58 0.01 1.34
N ALA A 84 4.51 -0.68 1.74
CA ALA A 84 4.56 -1.72 2.76
C ALA A 84 3.74 -2.94 2.34
N ALA A 85 4.06 -4.09 2.92
CA ALA A 85 3.29 -5.31 2.78
C ALA A 85 2.91 -5.85 4.17
N VAL A 86 1.70 -6.40 4.28
CA VAL A 86 1.24 -7.12 5.47
C VAL A 86 1.53 -8.61 5.35
N ALA A 87 1.71 -9.29 6.48
CA ALA A 87 1.90 -10.73 6.51
C ALA A 87 0.68 -11.46 5.93
N ALA A 88 0.91 -12.42 5.03
CA ALA A 88 -0.16 -13.26 4.47
C ALA A 88 -0.97 -14.01 5.52
N MET A 89 -0.38 -14.28 6.69
CA MET A 89 -1.07 -14.93 7.83
C MET A 89 -1.87 -13.95 8.70
N SER A 90 -1.82 -12.64 8.41
CA SER A 90 -2.54 -11.60 9.17
C SER A 90 -3.78 -11.06 8.46
N ALA A 91 -3.87 -11.20 7.14
CA ALA A 91 -4.97 -10.68 6.33
C ALA A 91 -5.27 -11.58 5.14
N LYS A 92 -6.54 -11.58 4.70
CA LYS A 92 -7.01 -12.37 3.55
C LYS A 92 -6.60 -11.71 2.25
N ILE A 93 -5.81 -12.42 1.44
CA ILE A 93 -5.54 -12.03 0.06
C ILE A 93 -6.85 -12.01 -0.74
N GLY A 94 -7.00 -11.02 -1.61
CA GLY A 94 -8.21 -10.70 -2.37
C GLY A 94 -9.23 -9.87 -1.58
N ASN A 95 -8.90 -9.37 -0.38
CA ASN A 95 -9.79 -8.54 0.41
C ASN A 95 -9.06 -7.32 0.99
N GLY A 96 -9.28 -6.14 0.41
CA GLY A 96 -8.59 -4.91 0.80
C GLY A 96 -8.95 -4.47 2.21
N MET A 97 -10.22 -4.65 2.61
CA MET A 97 -10.63 -4.32 3.99
C MET A 97 -9.97 -5.24 5.01
N SER A 98 -9.72 -6.52 4.68
CA SER A 98 -8.96 -7.42 5.54
C SER A 98 -7.50 -6.96 5.66
N THR A 99 -6.86 -6.55 4.55
CA THR A 99 -5.53 -5.93 4.58
C THR A 99 -5.53 -4.72 5.52
N TYR A 100 -6.48 -3.80 5.36
CA TYR A 100 -6.57 -2.59 6.15
C TYR A 100 -6.85 -2.85 7.64
N GLU A 101 -7.82 -3.70 7.97
CA GLU A 101 -8.32 -3.85 9.34
C GLU A 101 -7.57 -4.85 10.21
N GLN A 102 -7.00 -5.88 9.59
CA GLN A 102 -6.41 -7.02 10.31
C GLN A 102 -4.91 -7.18 10.02
N GLY A 103 -4.46 -6.62 8.89
CA GLY A 103 -3.09 -6.75 8.43
C GLY A 103 -2.07 -6.24 9.45
N LYS A 104 -0.98 -6.99 9.60
CA LYS A 104 0.22 -6.59 10.32
C LYS A 104 1.35 -6.46 9.33
N VAL A 105 2.02 -5.31 9.31
CA VAL A 105 3.15 -5.04 8.41
C VAL A 105 4.23 -6.10 8.66
N SER A 106 4.60 -6.84 7.62
CA SER A 106 5.74 -7.75 7.63
C SER A 106 7.01 -7.06 7.14
N VAL A 107 6.87 -6.20 6.13
CA VAL A 107 7.99 -5.48 5.52
C VAL A 107 7.54 -4.11 4.99
N ALA A 108 8.46 -3.14 5.01
CA ALA A 108 8.29 -1.81 4.46
C ALA A 108 9.58 -1.40 3.74
N ASN A 109 9.47 -0.67 2.62
CA ASN A 109 10.64 -0.14 1.91
C ASN A 109 11.26 1.06 2.64
N GLU A 110 12.44 1.53 2.20
CA GLU A 110 13.15 2.61 2.90
C GLU A 110 12.34 3.91 2.93
N ALA A 111 11.65 4.25 1.84
CA ALA A 111 10.78 5.41 1.76
C ALA A 111 9.65 5.37 2.81
N ALA A 112 9.00 4.22 3.02
CA ALA A 112 7.99 4.05 4.06
C ALA A 112 8.59 4.07 5.47
N GLN A 113 9.77 3.48 5.67
CA GLN A 113 10.48 3.52 6.95
C GLN A 113 10.84 4.94 7.38
N LYS A 114 11.22 5.81 6.43
CA LYS A 114 11.48 7.25 6.69
C LYS A 114 10.22 8.00 7.15
N LEU A 115 9.03 7.51 6.81
CA LEU A 115 7.74 8.02 7.31
C LEU A 115 7.31 7.36 8.64
N GLY A 116 8.16 6.49 9.20
CA GLY A 116 7.96 5.84 10.47
C GLY A 116 7.15 4.54 10.40
N VAL A 117 6.99 3.94 9.22
CA VAL A 117 6.37 2.61 9.07
C VAL A 117 7.40 1.53 9.39
N SER A 118 7.05 0.57 10.24
CA SER A 118 7.93 -0.56 10.57
C SER A 118 7.16 -1.88 10.63
N ALA A 119 7.89 -2.99 10.52
CA ALA A 119 7.33 -4.32 10.75
C ALA A 119 6.69 -4.41 12.15
N GLY A 120 5.60 -5.17 12.26
CA GLY A 120 4.81 -5.34 13.48
C GLY A 120 3.70 -4.32 13.70
N MET A 121 3.72 -3.18 13.01
CA MET A 121 2.61 -2.20 13.04
C MET A 121 1.34 -2.77 12.41
N SER A 122 0.17 -2.30 12.84
CA SER A 122 -1.06 -2.58 12.11
C SER A 122 -1.07 -1.84 10.77
N ALA A 123 -1.77 -2.39 9.77
CA ALA A 123 -1.93 -1.75 8.48
C ALA A 123 -2.63 -0.39 8.57
N LYS A 124 -3.56 -0.20 9.53
CA LYS A 124 -4.19 1.10 9.82
C LYS A 124 -3.15 2.14 10.24
N GLU A 125 -2.31 1.81 11.21
CA GLU A 125 -1.26 2.71 11.68
C GLU A 125 -0.24 3.02 10.58
N ALA A 126 0.13 2.02 9.77
CA ALA A 126 1.01 2.22 8.63
C ALA A 126 0.37 3.18 7.60
N ALA A 127 -0.87 2.94 7.20
CA ALA A 127 -1.59 3.79 6.25
C ALA A 127 -1.76 5.23 6.78
N ASP A 128 -2.00 5.41 8.08
CA ASP A 128 -2.06 6.72 8.71
C ASP A 128 -0.73 7.46 8.66
N LYS A 129 0.38 6.79 8.98
CA LYS A 129 1.73 7.38 8.89
C LYS A 129 2.10 7.77 7.47
N LEU A 130 1.76 6.91 6.50
CA LEU A 130 1.93 7.20 5.09
C LEU A 130 1.15 8.45 4.69
N LEU A 131 -0.13 8.54 5.05
CA LEU A 131 -0.98 9.70 4.77
C LEU A 131 -0.39 10.98 5.38
N GLU A 132 0.01 10.94 6.65
CA GLU A 132 0.63 12.08 7.33
C GLU A 132 1.94 12.53 6.68
N GLY A 133 2.79 11.57 6.32
CA GLY A 133 4.05 11.83 5.62
C GLY A 133 3.84 12.50 4.27
N LEU A 134 2.87 12.00 3.50
CA LEU A 134 2.48 12.56 2.21
C LEU A 134 1.92 13.98 2.31
N ILE A 135 1.14 14.28 3.35
CA ILE A 135 0.63 15.63 3.62
C ILE A 135 1.77 16.59 3.98
N LYS A 136 2.77 16.14 4.75
CA LYS A 136 3.92 16.96 5.16
C LYS A 136 4.89 17.23 4.01
N GLY A 137 5.17 16.23 3.17
CA GLY A 137 6.12 16.33 2.05
C GLY A 137 5.57 17.02 0.81
N GLY A 138 4.26 17.26 0.73
CA GLY A 138 3.62 18.02 -0.35
C GLY A 138 3.50 19.53 -0.10
N LYS A 139 4.10 20.04 0.99
CA LYS A 139 4.22 21.48 1.26
C LYS A 139 5.50 22.06 0.67
#